data_AF-A0AAW6RA44-F1
#
_entry.id   AF-A0AAW6RA44-F1
#
_cell.length_a   1.000
_cell.length_b   1.000
_cell.length_c   1.000
_cell.angle_alpha   90.00
_cell.angle_beta   90.00
_cell.angle_gamma   90.00
#
_symmetry.space_group_name_H-M   'P 1'
#
loop_
_entity.id
_entity.type
_entity.pdbx_description
1 polymer ?
#
loop_
_entity_poly.entity_id
_entity_poly.type
_entity_poly.pdbx_seq_one_letter_code
_entity_poly.pdbx_strand_id
1 'polypeptide(L)'
;MNAWIATKDPAKVEAFADQIAAHEPNRITEADGDREFAVWMYGVDRAIRRRTNGFSHRDLPDFGWRDAYNNDLDPAVAAADAIAHWEEFGDL
;
A
#
# COMPACT_ATOMS: atom_id res chain seq x y z
N MET A 1 -4.62 2.15 -13.25
CA MET A 1 -5.08 0.90 -12.63
C MET A 1 -3.92 -0.09 -12.68
N ASN A 2 -3.45 -0.53 -11.52
CA ASN A 2 -2.35 -1.48 -11.36
C ASN A 2 -2.79 -2.93 -11.71
N ALA A 3 -1.88 -3.76 -12.22
CA ALA A 3 -2.16 -5.13 -12.66
C ALA A 3 -2.71 -6.03 -11.54
N TRP A 4 -2.20 -5.91 -10.31
CA TRP A 4 -2.74 -6.66 -9.17
C TRP A 4 -4.18 -6.25 -8.84
N ILE A 5 -4.48 -4.95 -8.87
CA ILE A 5 -5.84 -4.43 -8.68
C ILE A 5 -6.76 -4.97 -9.79
N ALA A 6 -6.29 -4.97 -11.05
CA ALA A 6 -7.07 -5.45 -12.18
C ALA A 6 -7.45 -6.94 -12.09
N THR A 7 -6.74 -7.75 -11.29
CA THR A 7 -7.13 -9.15 -11.01
C THR A 7 -8.28 -9.28 -10.00
N LYS A 8 -8.68 -8.19 -9.33
CA LYS A 8 -9.72 -8.21 -8.29
C LYS A 8 -11.08 -7.88 -8.89
N ASP A 9 -12.13 -8.28 -8.18
CA ASP A 9 -13.50 -7.89 -8.50
C ASP A 9 -13.67 -6.38 -8.21
N PRO A 10 -14.00 -5.54 -9.21
CA PRO A 10 -14.14 -4.10 -9.04
C PRO A 10 -15.15 -3.72 -7.95
N ALA A 11 -16.26 -4.45 -7.83
CA ALA A 11 -17.27 -4.17 -6.81
C ALA A 11 -16.74 -4.40 -5.40
N LYS A 12 -15.84 -5.38 -5.22
CA LYS A 12 -15.19 -5.63 -3.93
C LYS A 12 -14.12 -4.59 -3.62
N VAL A 13 -13.38 -4.12 -4.63
CA VAL A 13 -12.40 -3.03 -4.45
C VAL A 13 -13.11 -1.78 -3.98
N GLU A 14 -14.22 -1.42 -4.63
CA GLU A 14 -15.04 -0.26 -4.22
C GLU A 14 -15.62 -0.42 -2.80
N ALA A 15 -16.20 -1.58 -2.48
CA ALA A 15 -16.71 -1.83 -1.14
C ALA A 15 -15.62 -1.75 -0.06
N PHE A 16 -14.40 -2.20 -0.37
CA PHE A 16 -13.25 -2.04 0.53
C PHE A 16 -12.81 -0.59 0.65
N ALA A 17 -12.76 0.16 -0.44
CA ALA A 17 -12.45 1.58 -0.41
C ALA A 17 -13.48 2.38 0.42
N ASP A 18 -14.76 2.00 0.37
CA ASP A 18 -15.80 2.58 1.24
C ASP A 18 -15.55 2.29 2.72
N GLN A 19 -15.14 1.05 3.05
CA GLN A 19 -14.76 0.72 4.42
C GLN A 19 -13.54 1.52 4.88
N ILE A 20 -12.54 1.70 4.02
CA ILE A 20 -11.38 2.55 4.32
C ILE A 20 -11.83 3.99 4.54
N ALA A 21 -12.69 4.55 3.69
CA ALA A 21 -13.20 5.90 3.84
C ALA A 21 -13.99 6.09 5.15
N ALA A 22 -14.74 5.08 5.59
CA ALA A 22 -15.54 5.13 6.81
C ALA A 22 -14.72 5.03 8.10
N HIS A 23 -13.64 4.24 8.10
CA HIS A 23 -12.87 3.92 9.31
C HIS A 23 -11.50 4.60 9.38
N GLU A 24 -10.88 4.88 8.24
CA GLU A 24 -9.54 5.46 8.09
C GLU A 24 -9.53 6.54 6.98
N PRO A 25 -10.37 7.60 7.07
CA PRO A 25 -10.55 8.57 5.99
C PRO A 25 -9.25 9.25 5.53
N ASN A 26 -8.30 9.45 6.45
CA ASN A 26 -6.98 10.01 6.14
C ASN A 26 -6.25 9.21 5.05
N ARG A 27 -6.53 7.92 4.94
CA ARG A 27 -5.88 7.02 3.99
C ARG A 27 -6.33 7.24 2.55
N ILE A 28 -7.57 7.66 2.36
CA ILE A 28 -8.06 8.13 1.06
C ILE A 28 -7.37 9.44 0.70
N THR A 29 -7.20 10.34 1.67
CA THR A 29 -6.47 11.60 1.46
C THR A 29 -5.00 11.38 1.11
N GLU A 30 -4.30 10.47 1.80
CA GLU A 30 -2.91 10.08 1.50
C GLU A 30 -2.75 9.44 0.12
N ALA A 31 -3.83 8.85 -0.39
CA ALA A 31 -3.88 8.30 -1.74
C ALA A 31 -4.32 9.35 -2.79
N ASP A 32 -4.35 10.65 -2.46
CA ASP A 32 -4.85 11.73 -3.32
C ASP A 32 -6.29 11.49 -3.84
N GLY A 33 -7.11 10.81 -3.04
CA GLY A 33 -8.47 10.41 -3.43
C GLY A 33 -8.55 9.16 -4.31
N ASP A 34 -7.41 8.55 -4.68
CA ASP A 34 -7.35 7.34 -5.48
C ASP A 34 -7.72 6.11 -4.64
N ARG A 35 -8.95 5.64 -4.84
CA ARG A 35 -9.54 4.53 -4.08
C ARG A 35 -8.87 3.19 -4.34
N GLU A 36 -8.46 2.92 -5.57
CA GLU A 36 -7.74 1.70 -5.93
C GLU A 36 -6.36 1.68 -5.28
N PHE A 37 -5.65 2.81 -5.33
CA PHE A 37 -4.36 2.96 -4.67
C PHE A 37 -4.48 2.85 -3.15
N ALA A 38 -5.51 3.43 -2.53
CA ALA A 38 -5.76 3.27 -1.10
C ALA A 38 -5.97 1.80 -0.69
N VAL A 39 -6.71 1.02 -1.50
CA VAL A 39 -6.88 -0.42 -1.29
C VAL A 39 -5.57 -1.18 -1.49
N TRP A 40 -4.77 -0.81 -2.50
CA TRP A 40 -3.45 -1.39 -2.72
C TRP A 40 -2.51 -1.11 -1.53
N MET A 41 -2.47 0.14 -1.04
CA MET A 41 -1.72 0.55 0.15
C MET A 41 -2.18 -0.19 1.42
N TYR A 42 -3.48 -0.50 1.53
CA TYR A 42 -3.98 -1.39 2.59
C TYR A 42 -3.32 -2.78 2.53
N GLY A 43 -3.16 -3.32 1.32
CA GLY A 43 -2.41 -4.56 1.09
C GLY A 43 -0.95 -4.46 1.54
N VAL A 44 -0.27 -3.35 1.21
CA VAL A 44 1.12 -3.08 1.60
C VAL A 44 1.27 -3.09 3.12
N ASP A 45 0.45 -2.32 3.85
CA ASP A 45 0.53 -2.26 5.31
C ASP A 45 0.29 -3.62 5.97
N ARG A 46 -0.65 -4.40 5.43
CA ARG A 46 -0.88 -5.76 5.92
C ARG A 46 0.35 -6.64 5.71
N ALA A 47 1.07 -6.49 4.60
CA ALA A 47 2.29 -7.22 4.32
C ALA A 47 3.45 -6.77 5.22
N ILE A 48 3.65 -5.45 5.40
CA ILE A 48 4.67 -4.89 6.28
C ILE A 48 4.44 -5.33 7.72
N ARG A 49 3.23 -5.19 8.27
CA ARG A 49 2.91 -5.58 9.66
C ARG A 49 3.09 -7.08 9.95
N ARG A 50 3.09 -7.93 8.92
CA ARG A 50 3.37 -9.37 9.09
C ARG A 50 4.86 -9.67 9.20
N ARG A 51 5.71 -8.81 8.65
CA ARG A 51 7.16 -8.98 8.61
C ARG A 51 7.89 -8.11 9.64
N THR A 52 7.27 -7.01 10.02
CA THR A 52 7.76 -6.04 10.99
C THR A 52 6.89 -6.09 12.24
N ASN A 53 7.45 -5.77 13.40
CA ASN A 53 6.70 -5.74 14.66
C ASN A 53 5.84 -4.47 14.79
N GLY A 54 4.98 -4.21 13.80
CA GLY A 54 3.99 -3.13 13.83
C GLY A 54 4.25 -1.94 12.91
N PHE A 55 5.27 -1.97 12.05
CA PHE A 55 5.50 -0.88 11.09
C PHE A 55 4.48 -0.91 9.95
N SER A 56 4.43 0.19 9.20
CA SER A 56 3.57 0.49 8.08
C SER A 56 4.33 1.22 6.99
N HIS A 57 3.68 1.47 5.85
CA HIS A 57 4.24 2.26 4.76
C HIS A 57 4.65 3.68 5.19
N ARG A 58 4.00 4.24 6.22
CA ARG A 58 4.31 5.57 6.75
C ARG A 58 5.67 5.64 7.43
N ASP A 59 6.12 4.51 7.96
CA ASP A 59 7.44 4.37 8.59
C ASP A 59 8.55 4.19 7.53
N LEU A 60 8.16 4.05 6.27
CA LEU A 60 9.02 3.84 5.10
C LEU A 60 8.68 4.87 4.00
N PRO A 61 8.80 6.19 4.28
CA PRO A 61 8.31 7.23 3.38
C PRO A 61 9.10 7.33 2.06
N ASP A 62 10.37 6.91 2.04
CA ASP A 62 11.28 7.15 0.92
C ASP A 62 11.17 6.14 -0.24
N PHE A 63 10.38 5.07 -0.07
CA PHE A 63 10.33 3.97 -1.04
C PHE A 63 9.62 4.31 -2.38
N GLY A 64 8.85 5.41 -2.45
CA GLY A 64 8.12 5.77 -3.67
C GLY A 64 6.91 4.87 -3.96
N TRP A 65 5.99 4.75 -3.00
CA TRP A 65 4.81 3.87 -3.07
C TRP A 65 3.94 4.04 -4.32
N ARG A 66 3.78 5.29 -4.78
CA ARG A 66 2.99 5.61 -5.97
C ARG A 66 3.64 5.05 -7.23
N ASP A 67 4.97 5.10 -7.32
CA ASP A 67 5.70 4.56 -8.45
C ASP A 67 5.64 3.03 -8.45
N ALA A 68 5.75 2.40 -7.28
CA ALA A 68 5.57 0.96 -7.15
C ALA A 68 4.18 0.50 -7.62
N TYR A 69 3.13 1.23 -7.25
CA TYR A 69 1.79 1.00 -7.75
C TYR A 69 1.67 1.19 -9.26
N ASN A 70 2.22 2.27 -9.81
CA ASN A 70 2.17 2.55 -11.25
C ASN A 70 3.00 1.54 -12.08
N ASN A 71 4.03 0.94 -11.48
CA ASN A 71 4.86 -0.11 -12.08
C ASN A 71 4.28 -1.52 -11.89
N ASP A 72 2.98 -1.63 -11.59
CA ASP A 72 2.26 -2.90 -11.51
C ASP A 72 2.74 -3.88 -10.42
N LEU A 73 3.44 -3.39 -9.39
CA LEU A 73 3.89 -4.26 -8.30
C LEU A 73 2.71 -4.78 -7.47
N ASP A 74 2.80 -6.05 -7.08
CA ASP A 74 1.93 -6.63 -6.05
C ASP A 74 2.26 -5.99 -4.69
N PRO A 75 1.25 -5.71 -3.83
CA PRO A 75 1.48 -5.07 -2.54
C PRO A 75 2.50 -5.78 -1.64
N ALA A 76 2.55 -7.12 -1.67
CA ALA A 76 3.48 -7.90 -0.86
C ALA A 76 4.91 -7.88 -1.43
N VAL A 77 5.06 -7.72 -2.75
CA VAL A 77 6.36 -7.51 -3.39
C VAL A 77 6.88 -6.12 -3.08
N ALA A 78 6.06 -5.08 -3.28
CA ALA A 78 6.42 -3.71 -2.92
C ALA A 78 6.79 -3.57 -1.43
N ALA A 79 6.03 -4.21 -0.53
CA ALA A 79 6.38 -4.25 0.89
C ALA A 79 7.73 -4.96 1.17
N ALA A 80 8.07 -6.01 0.42
CA ALA A 80 9.34 -6.70 0.57
C ALA A 80 10.51 -5.81 0.15
N ASP A 81 10.38 -5.17 -1.01
CA ASP A 81 11.39 -4.29 -1.59
C ASP A 81 11.60 -3.06 -0.70
N ALA A 82 10.54 -2.50 -0.13
CA ALA A 82 10.64 -1.36 0.79
C ALA A 82 11.38 -1.70 2.07
N ILE A 83 11.10 -2.87 2.65
CA ILE A 83 11.81 -3.34 3.85
C ILE A 83 13.29 -3.56 3.51
N ALA A 84 13.60 -4.22 2.38
CA ALA A 84 14.97 -4.45 1.95
C ALA A 84 15.74 -3.13 1.70
N HIS A 85 15.10 -2.16 1.04
CA HIS A 85 15.68 -0.84 0.81
C HIS A 85 15.96 -0.11 2.13
N TRP A 86 15.04 -0.21 3.10
CA TRP A 86 15.24 0.37 4.43
C TRP A 86 16.34 -0.34 5.23
N GLU A 87 16.48 -1.66 5.13
CA GLU A 87 17.59 -2.39 5.76
C GLU A 87 18.95 -2.04 5.13
N GLU A 88 18.99 -1.68 3.85
CA GLU A 88 20.21 -1.31 3.14
C GLU A 88 20.62 0.15 3.35
N PHE A 89 19.64 1.07 3.42
CA PHE A 89 19.88 2.52 3.39
C PHE A 89 19.28 3.31 4.56
N GLY A 90 18.47 2.70 5.42
CA GLY A 90 17.89 3.33 6.60
C GLY A 90 18.87 3.31 7.78
N ASP A 91 19.18 4.48 8.35
CA ASP A 91 20.02 4.60 9.55
C ASP A 91 19.36 3.84 10.73
N LEU A 92 20.11 2.87 11.29
CA LEU A 92 19.85 2.26 12.62
C LEU A 92 20.47 3.11 13.74
#